data_AF-A0A9Q3JBI9-F1
#
_entry.id   AF-A0A9Q3JBI9-F1
#
_cell.length_a   1.000
_cell.length_b   1.000
_cell.length_c   1.000
_cell.angle_alpha   90.00
_cell.angle_beta   90.00
_cell.angle_gamma   90.00
#
_symmetry.space_group_name_H-M   'P 1'
#
loop_
_entity.id
_entity.type
_entity.pdbx_description
1 polymer ?
#
loop_
_entity_poly.entity_id
_entity_poly.type
_entity_poly.pdbx_seq_one_letter_code
_entity_poly.pdbx_strand_id
1 'polypeptide(L)'
;MEPDFEEGDQVLVSTLSFNNLKGPKKMRYSFVGPFTISKLIGKNALEVKLTEESSRKDPAFPVSLVKPYFQTEEDKFPSRKKSPHHQK
;
A
#
# COMPACT_ATOMS: atom_id res chain seq x y z
N MET A 1 -9.58 16.70 4.43
CA MET A 1 -8.68 16.66 3.27
C MET A 1 -8.68 15.23 2.80
N GLU A 2 -9.44 14.93 1.75
CA GLU A 2 -9.28 13.65 1.05
C GLU A 2 -7.94 13.72 0.30
N PRO A 3 -7.13 12.65 0.28
CA PRO A 3 -5.89 12.65 -0.49
C PRO A 3 -6.24 12.66 -1.98
N ASP A 4 -5.80 13.69 -2.70
CA ASP A 4 -5.74 13.66 -4.16
C ASP A 4 -4.64 12.68 -4.56
N PHE A 5 -5.02 11.64 -5.29
CA PHE A 5 -4.10 10.65 -5.84
C PHE A 5 -3.82 10.99 -7.29
N GLU A 6 -2.56 10.92 -7.72
CA GLU A 6 -2.17 11.17 -9.11
C GLU A 6 -1.56 9.92 -9.76
N GLU A 7 -1.60 9.86 -11.11
CA GLU A 7 -0.93 8.78 -11.84
C GLU A 7 0.59 8.87 -11.63
N GLY A 8 1.21 7.76 -11.22
CA GLY A 8 2.63 7.73 -10.85
C GLY A 8 2.91 7.83 -9.34
N ASP A 9 1.92 8.21 -8.52
CA ASP A 9 2.09 8.19 -7.06
C ASP A 9 2.23 6.78 -6.51
N GLN A 10 2.91 6.69 -5.37
CA GLN A 10 3.03 5.44 -4.63
C GLN A 10 1.94 5.34 -3.58
N VAL A 11 1.27 4.19 -3.56
CA VAL A 11 0.20 3.89 -2.61
C VAL A 11 0.37 2.50 -2.00
N LEU A 12 -0.16 2.36 -0.79
CA LEU A 12 -0.31 1.10 -0.11
C LEU A 12 -1.75 0.60 -0.28
N VAL A 13 -1.92 -0.66 -0.65
CA VAL A 13 -3.24 -1.27 -0.85
C VAL A 13 -3.56 -2.18 0.32
N SER A 14 -4.78 -2.11 0.83
CA SER A 14 -5.21 -2.92 1.97
C SER A 14 -5.22 -4.40 1.63
N THR A 15 -4.67 -5.22 2.54
CA THR A 15 -4.68 -6.69 2.42
C THR A 15 -6.08 -7.30 2.47
N LEU A 16 -7.08 -6.53 2.89
CA LEU A 16 -8.50 -6.91 2.84
C LEU A 16 -8.97 -7.18 1.40
N SER A 17 -8.39 -6.51 0.41
CA SER A 17 -8.71 -6.73 -1.01
C SER A 17 -8.02 -7.99 -1.58
N PHE A 18 -7.10 -8.59 -0.84
CA PHE A 18 -6.32 -9.73 -1.31
C PHE A 18 -6.85 -11.04 -0.70
N ASN A 19 -7.76 -11.70 -1.43
CA ASN A 19 -8.39 -12.94 -0.97
C ASN A 19 -7.43 -14.15 -0.86
N ASN A 20 -6.23 -14.05 -1.44
CA ASN A 20 -5.24 -15.13 -1.57
C ASN A 20 -3.92 -14.88 -0.81
N LEU A 21 -3.95 -14.13 0.30
CA LEU A 21 -2.75 -13.99 1.13
C LEU A 21 -2.57 -15.24 1.99
N LYS A 22 -1.52 -16.01 1.71
CA LYS A 22 -1.14 -17.23 2.44
C LYS A 22 -0.62 -16.82 3.84
N GLY A 23 -1.15 -17.42 4.91
CA GLY A 23 -0.65 -17.23 6.29
C GLY A 23 -1.70 -16.81 7.34
N PRO A 24 -1.37 -16.84 8.64
CA PRO A 24 -2.30 -16.54 9.72
C PRO A 24 -2.73 -15.07 9.75
N LYS A 25 -4.05 -14.82 9.78
CA LYS A 25 -4.69 -13.48 9.74
C LYS A 25 -4.12 -12.49 10.78
N LYS A 26 -3.60 -12.98 11.91
CA LYS A 26 -3.08 -12.16 13.02
C LYS A 26 -1.65 -11.61 12.81
N MET A 27 -0.91 -12.13 11.83
CA MET A 27 0.48 -11.74 11.57
C MET A 27 0.67 -11.02 10.22
N ARG A 28 -0.44 -10.75 9.52
CA ARG A 28 -0.39 -10.06 8.23
C ARG A 28 -0.38 -8.55 8.44
N TYR A 29 0.43 -7.85 7.65
CA TYR A 29 0.32 -6.41 7.52
C TYR A 29 -1.08 -6.04 7.00
N SER A 30 -1.66 -4.96 7.52
CA SER A 30 -2.98 -4.46 7.07
C SER A 30 -2.93 -3.87 5.65
N PHE A 31 -1.73 -3.54 5.17
CA PHE A 31 -1.48 -2.97 3.86
C PHE A 31 -0.23 -3.60 3.24
N VAL A 32 -0.20 -3.65 1.90
CA VAL A 32 0.91 -4.14 1.07
C VAL A 32 1.25 -3.09 0.00
N GLY A 33 2.49 -3.07 -0.45
CA GLY A 33 3.02 -2.04 -1.34
C GLY A 33 4.30 -1.43 -0.77
N PRO A 34 4.93 -0.46 -1.45
CA PRO A 34 4.32 0.52 -2.35
C PRO A 34 4.01 0.00 -3.76
N PHE A 35 2.83 0.37 -4.26
CA PHE A 35 2.44 0.18 -5.66
C PHE A 35 2.28 1.52 -6.35
N THR A 36 2.67 1.60 -7.61
CA THR A 36 2.53 2.83 -8.40
C THR A 36 1.13 2.88 -9.00
N ILE A 37 0.45 4.02 -8.87
CA ILE A 37 -0.83 4.27 -9.54
C ILE A 37 -0.58 4.27 -11.05
N SER A 38 -1.23 3.33 -11.74
CA SER A 38 -1.19 3.20 -13.20
C SER A 38 -2.24 4.11 -13.85
N LYS A 39 -3.43 4.21 -13.23
CA LYS A 39 -4.56 4.96 -13.77
C LYS A 39 -5.55 5.34 -12.67
N LEU A 40 -6.18 6.51 -12.77
CA LEU A 40 -7.29 6.89 -11.89
C LEU A 40 -8.63 6.49 -12.52
N ILE A 41 -9.46 5.75 -11.77
CA ILE A 41 -10.79 5.31 -12.19
C ILE A 41 -11.81 6.21 -11.47
N GLY A 42 -11.98 7.41 -12.04
CA GLY A 42 -12.81 8.45 -11.45
C GLY A 42 -12.31 8.86 -10.06
N LYS A 43 -13.23 9.19 -9.16
CA LYS A 43 -12.92 9.66 -7.79
C LYS A 43 -12.91 8.54 -6.74
N ASN A 44 -13.41 7.37 -7.11
CA ASN A 44 -13.73 6.31 -6.14
C ASN A 44 -12.77 5.14 -6.20
N ALA A 45 -12.04 4.97 -7.30
CA ALA A 45 -11.12 3.86 -7.49
C ALA A 45 -9.88 4.29 -8.27
N LEU A 46 -8.80 3.52 -8.10
CA LEU A 46 -7.56 3.70 -8.81
C LEU A 46 -6.98 2.34 -9.19
N GLU A 47 -6.31 2.29 -10.33
CA GLU A 47 -5.59 1.14 -10.82
C GLU A 47 -4.12 1.27 -10.42
N VAL A 48 -3.54 0.21 -9.87
CA VAL A 48 -2.12 0.16 -9.51
C VAL A 48 -1.38 -0.90 -10.30
N LYS A 49 -0.07 -0.67 -10.48
CA LYS A 49 0.84 -1.66 -11.06
C LYS A 49 1.17 -2.71 -10.01
N LEU A 50 0.46 -3.84 -10.07
CA LEU A 50 0.75 -5.03 -9.29
C LEU A 50 1.96 -5.78 -9.89
N THR A 51 2.86 -6.27 -9.03
CA THR A 51 3.97 -7.16 -9.44
C THR A 51 3.44 -8.54 -9.81
N GLU A 52 4.20 -9.37 -10.54
CA GLU A 52 3.75 -10.68 -11.07
C GLU A 52 3.10 -11.60 -10.02
N GLU A 53 3.56 -11.56 -8.77
CA GLU A 53 2.97 -12.31 -7.65
C GLU A 53 1.56 -11.84 -7.25
N SER A 54 1.24 -10.58 -7.56
CA SER A 54 -0.05 -9.92 -7.32
C SER A 54 -0.86 -9.66 -8.60
N SER A 55 -0.28 -9.85 -9.78
CA SER A 55 -0.90 -9.63 -11.10
C SER A 55 -2.13 -10.53 -11.38
N ARG A 56 -2.28 -11.63 -10.63
CA ARG A 56 -3.50 -12.48 -10.67
C ARG A 56 -4.72 -11.84 -9.98
N LYS A 57 -4.58 -10.65 -9.38
CA LYS A 57 -5.66 -9.93 -8.71
C LYS A 57 -6.07 -8.73 -9.52
N ASP A 58 -7.28 -8.27 -9.26
CA ASP A 58 -7.78 -7.05 -9.87
C ASP A 58 -6.85 -5.87 -9.51
N PRO A 59 -6.33 -5.14 -10.52
CA PRO A 59 -5.44 -4.01 -10.28
C PRO A 59 -6.19 -2.75 -9.84
N ALA A 60 -7.52 -2.72 -9.94
CA ALA A 60 -8.35 -1.61 -9.52
C ALA A 60 -8.80 -1.77 -8.06
N PHE A 61 -8.48 -0.77 -7.25
CA PHE A 61 -8.81 -0.73 -5.83
C PHE A 61 -9.60 0.55 -5.51
N PRO A 62 -10.61 0.47 -4.64
CA PRO A 62 -11.32 1.65 -4.18
C PRO A 62 -10.41 2.54 -3.32
N VAL A 63 -10.57 3.85 -3.42
CA VAL A 63 -9.77 4.84 -2.66
C VAL A 63 -9.86 4.66 -1.15
N SER A 64 -10.95 4.05 -0.65
CA SER A 64 -11.11 3.74 0.77
C SER A 64 -10.19 2.60 1.26
N LEU A 65 -9.69 1.75 0.36
CA LEU A 65 -8.80 0.64 0.67
C LEU A 65 -7.34 0.94 0.31
N VAL A 66 -7.04 2.13 -0.19
CA VAL A 66 -5.68 2.57 -0.51
C VAL A 66 -5.25 3.68 0.45
N LYS A 67 -3.94 3.78 0.67
CA LYS A 67 -3.33 4.84 1.47
C LYS A 67 -2.16 5.44 0.71
N PRO A 68 -1.98 6.77 0.76
CA PRO A 68 -0.76 7.38 0.22
C PRO A 68 0.46 6.79 0.92
N TYR A 69 1.45 6.38 0.14
CA TYR A 69 2.73 5.90 0.66
C TYR A 69 3.64 7.10 0.88
N PHE A 70 3.88 7.43 2.15
CA PHE A 70 4.94 8.35 2.51
C PHE A 70 6.22 7.55 2.68
N GLN A 71 7.14 7.69 1.73
CA GLN A 71 8.51 7.20 1.94
C GLN A 71 8.99 7.80 3.26
N THR A 72 9.49 6.96 4.16
CA THR A 72 9.98 7.42 5.45
C THR A 72 11.16 8.35 5.19
N GLU A 73 10.90 9.64 5.09
CA GLU A 73 11.93 10.66 5.03
C GLU A 73 12.62 10.61 6.39
N GLU A 74 13.78 9.93 6.44
CA GLU A 74 14.65 9.89 7.62
C GLU A 74 14.98 11.31 8.11
N ASP A 75 14.90 12.29 7.20
CA ASP A 75 15.07 13.73 7.42
C ASP A 75 13.96 14.38 8.28
N LYS A 76 12.68 13.98 8.10
CA LYS A 76 11.55 14.59 8.83
C LYS A 76 11.35 14.04 10.24
N PHE A 77 11.93 12.88 10.55
CA PHE A 77 11.78 12.23 11.86
C PHE A 77 13.11 11.62 12.34
N PRO A 78 14.13 12.45 12.64
CA PRO A 78 15.43 11.97 13.13
C PRO A 78 15.33 11.20 14.47
N SER A 79 14.21 11.34 15.19
CA SER A 79 13.93 10.64 16.46
C SER A 79 13.30 9.26 16.29
N ARG A 80 12.93 8.82 15.08
CA ARG A 80 12.55 7.42 14.82
C ARG A 80 13.81 6.56 14.86
N LYS A 81 14.33 6.30 16.07
CA LYS A 81 15.24 5.17 16.28
C LYS A 81 14.52 3.94 15.74
N LYS A 82 15.10 3.28 14.74
CA LYS A 82 14.69 1.93 14.33
C LYS A 82 14.68 1.09 15.60
N SER A 83 13.52 0.85 16.19
CA SER A 83 13.45 -0.08 17.33
C SER A 83 13.93 -1.42 16.79
N PRO A 84 15.01 -1.99 17.35
CA PRO A 84 15.55 -3.25 16.88
C PRO A 84 14.50 -4.31 17.19
N HIS A 85 13.75 -4.74 16.17
CA HIS A 85 12.82 -5.83 16.37
C HIS A 85 13.60 -7.14 16.28
N HIS A 86 13.83 -7.70 17.48
CA HIS A 86 14.35 -9.02 17.84
C HIS A 86 15.87 -9.17 17.98
N GLN A 87 16.31 -8.83 19.19
CA GLN A 87 17.33 -9.56 19.93
C GLN A 87 16.79 -10.95 20.30
N LYS A 88 17.49 -12.02 19.93
CA LYS A 88 17.92 -13.06 20.87
C LYS A 88 19.05 -13.89 20.29
#